data_AF-A0A397I3C7-F1
#
_entry.id   AF-A0A397I3C7-F1
#
_cell.length_a   1.000
_cell.length_b   1.000
_cell.length_c   1.000
_cell.angle_alpha   90.00
_cell.angle_beta   90.00
_cell.angle_gamma   90.00
#
_symmetry.space_group_name_H-M   'P 1'
#
loop_
_entity.id
_entity.type
_entity.pdbx_description
1 polymer ?
#
loop_
_entity_poly.entity_id
_entity_poly.type
_entity_poly.pdbx_seq_one_letter_code
_entity_poly.pdbx_strand_id
1 'polypeptide(L)'
;MELQTRANLLLGNLNLTHPPSIEDVLNYYSNVKKYPRKLSRNDCTGYKIFKINVANHSRVLGEENHFIISNVSDLLWKHSQPWQKFLYTDMAKRLRALME
;
A
#
# COMPACT_ATOMS: atom_id res chain seq x y z
N MET A 1 -18.76 8.80 13.67
CA MET A 1 -17.36 8.57 14.10
C MET A 1 -16.47 9.57 13.38
N GLU A 2 -15.70 10.36 14.13
CA GLU A 2 -14.82 11.41 13.59
C GLU A 2 -13.68 10.83 12.76
N LEU A 3 -13.20 11.56 11.74
CA LEU A 3 -12.10 11.12 10.86
C LEU A 3 -10.84 10.74 11.65
N GLN A 4 -10.53 11.49 12.71
CA GLN A 4 -9.39 11.22 13.58
C GLN A 4 -9.51 9.89 14.33
N THR A 5 -10.72 9.57 14.82
CA THR A 5 -10.98 8.30 15.52
C THR A 5 -10.77 7.11 14.57
N ARG A 6 -11.27 7.20 13.34
CA ARG A 6 -11.09 6.18 12.30
C ARG A 6 -9.61 5.96 11.95
N ALA A 7 -8.86 7.05 11.77
CA ALA A 7 -7.43 6.97 11.49
C ALA A 7 -6.66 6.30 12.63
N ASN A 8 -6.96 6.65 13.89
CA ASN A 8 -6.32 6.04 15.06
C ASN A 8 -6.63 4.54 15.19
N LEU A 9 -7.88 4.14 14.97
CA LEU A 9 -8.27 2.73 14.94
C LEU A 9 -7.51 1.98 13.85
N LEU A 10 -7.37 2.57 12.66
CA LEU A 10 -6.65 1.95 11.56
C LEU A 10 -5.16 1.77 11.92
N LEU A 11 -4.51 2.80 12.46
CA LEU A 11 -3.09 2.74 12.85
C LEU A 11 -2.78 1.62 13.86
N GLY A 12 -3.68 1.38 14.81
CA GLY A 12 -3.49 0.35 15.84
C GLY A 12 -3.68 -1.10 15.35
N ASN A 13 -4.33 -1.29 14.21
CA ASN A 13 -4.73 -2.62 13.71
C ASN A 13 -4.02 -3.04 12.41
N LEU A 14 -3.21 -2.16 11.80
CA LEU A 14 -2.46 -2.47 10.59
C LEU A 14 -1.17 -3.25 10.90
N ASN A 15 -1.05 -4.46 10.34
CA ASN A 15 0.18 -5.24 10.38
C ASN A 15 0.89 -5.19 9.00
N LEU A 16 1.87 -4.32 8.86
CA LEU A 16 2.55 -4.02 7.59
C LEU A 16 4.02 -4.47 7.55
N THR A 17 4.39 -5.38 8.44
CA THR A 17 5.75 -5.92 8.62
C THR A 17 6.36 -6.42 7.31
N HIS A 18 5.52 -7.03 6.45
CA HIS A 18 5.94 -7.57 5.18
C HIS A 18 5.17 -6.94 4.02
N PRO A 19 5.83 -6.73 2.86
CA PRO A 19 5.13 -6.38 1.63
C PRO A 19 4.08 -7.45 1.25
N PRO A 20 3.03 -7.05 0.51
CA PRO A 20 2.06 -7.99 -0.04
C PRO A 20 2.72 -8.88 -1.09
N SER A 21 2.06 -9.98 -1.48
CA SER A 21 2.59 -10.85 -2.55
C SER A 21 2.57 -10.13 -3.91
N ILE A 22 3.35 -10.65 -4.88
CA ILE A 22 3.38 -10.08 -6.24
C ILE A 22 1.99 -10.16 -6.87
N GLU A 23 1.31 -11.29 -6.67
CA GLU A 23 -0.05 -11.54 -7.13
C GLU A 23 -1.04 -10.53 -6.53
N ASP A 24 -0.96 -10.24 -5.23
CA ASP A 24 -1.82 -9.24 -4.59
C ASP A 24 -1.64 -7.84 -5.20
N VAL A 25 -0.40 -7.46 -5.51
CA VAL A 25 -0.10 -6.18 -6.14
C VAL A 25 -0.69 -6.15 -7.55
N LEU A 26 -0.46 -7.19 -8.36
CA LEU A 26 -0.99 -7.27 -9.72
C LEU A 26 -2.53 -7.31 -9.75
N ASN A 27 -3.15 -8.05 -8.83
CA ASN A 27 -4.60 -8.10 -8.66
C ASN A 27 -5.16 -6.74 -8.27
N TYR A 28 -4.48 -5.99 -7.39
CA TYR A 28 -4.90 -4.63 -7.06
C TYR A 28 -4.95 -3.74 -8.31
N TYR A 29 -3.89 -3.74 -9.13
CA TYR A 29 -3.86 -2.92 -10.35
C TYR A 29 -4.86 -3.37 -11.42
N SER A 30 -5.12 -4.67 -11.53
CA SER A 30 -6.07 -5.23 -12.50
C SER A 30 -7.53 -4.95 -12.13
N ASN A 31 -7.85 -4.89 -10.82
CA ASN A 31 -9.21 -4.69 -10.33
C ASN A 31 -9.61 -3.22 -10.17
N VAL A 32 -8.65 -2.28 -10.12
CA VAL A 32 -8.99 -0.86 -10.07
C VAL A 32 -9.40 -0.41 -11.48
N LYS A 33 -10.71 -0.53 -11.79
CA LYS A 33 -11.37 -0.03 -13.02
C LYS A 33 -11.00 1.40 -13.44
N LYS A 34 -10.41 2.19 -12.53
CA LYS A 34 -9.97 3.59 -12.71
C LYS A 34 -8.53 3.77 -13.23
N TYR A 35 -7.71 2.72 -13.30
CA TYR A 35 -6.36 2.80 -13.88
C TYR A 35 -6.27 1.94 -15.14
N PRO A 36 -6.74 2.44 -16.30
CA PRO A 36 -6.61 1.75 -17.59
C PRO A 36 -5.15 1.65 -18.08
N ARG A 37 -4.17 2.17 -17.32
CA ARG A 37 -2.76 2.03 -17.64
C ARG A 37 -2.23 0.74 -17.00
N LYS A 38 -1.63 -0.12 -17.83
CA LYS A 38 -0.70 -1.16 -17.39
C LYS A 38 0.22 -0.58 -16.32
N LEU A 39 0.40 -1.34 -15.23
CA LEU A 39 1.38 -1.06 -14.20
C LEU A 39 2.69 -0.64 -14.87
N SER A 40 3.09 0.62 -14.70
CA SER A 40 4.31 1.12 -15.32
C SER A 40 5.48 0.99 -14.37
N ARG A 41 6.69 1.03 -14.92
CA ARG A 41 7.93 1.05 -14.13
C ARG A 41 7.96 2.17 -13.08
N ASN A 42 7.32 3.31 -13.38
CA ASN A 42 7.20 4.47 -12.50
C ASN A 42 6.11 4.33 -11.42
N ASP A 43 5.27 3.30 -11.53
CA ASP A 43 4.24 2.97 -10.55
C ASP A 43 4.72 1.98 -9.50
N CYS A 44 5.84 1.31 -9.75
CA CYS A 44 6.45 0.37 -8.83
C CYS A 44 7.47 1.09 -7.96
N THR A 45 7.04 1.90 -6.99
CA THR A 45 7.92 2.38 -5.92
C THR A 45 7.60 1.64 -4.62
N GLY A 46 8.57 1.52 -3.72
CA GLY A 46 8.33 0.88 -2.42
C GLY A 46 7.17 1.53 -1.67
N TYR A 47 7.09 2.87 -1.72
CA TYR A 47 5.98 3.63 -1.14
C TYR A 47 4.62 3.32 -1.80
N LYS A 48 4.54 3.19 -3.14
CA LYS A 48 3.27 2.84 -3.82
C LYS A 48 2.80 1.44 -3.44
N ILE A 49 3.71 0.46 -3.36
CA ILE A 49 3.38 -0.90 -2.90
C ILE A 49 2.95 -0.88 -1.44
N PHE A 50 3.63 -0.11 -0.60
CA PHE A 50 3.25 0.10 0.79
C PHE A 50 1.83 0.65 0.90
N LYS A 51 1.48 1.68 0.13
CA LYS A 51 0.15 2.27 0.09
C LYS A 51 -0.93 1.29 -0.36
N ILE A 52 -0.62 0.40 -1.31
CA ILE A 52 -1.52 -0.70 -1.71
C ILE A 52 -1.75 -1.66 -0.53
N ASN A 53 -0.69 -2.01 0.19
CA ASN A 53 -0.79 -2.90 1.33
C ASN A 53 -1.66 -2.31 2.45
N VAL A 54 -1.45 -1.03 2.74
CA VAL A 54 -2.30 -0.26 3.68
C VAL A 54 -3.75 -0.30 3.20
N ALA A 55 -4.01 0.02 1.94
CA ALA A 55 -5.37 0.06 1.40
C ALA A 55 -6.08 -1.31 1.47
N ASN A 56 -5.38 -2.40 1.17
CA ASN A 56 -5.93 -3.75 1.25
C ASN A 56 -6.31 -4.11 2.69
N HIS A 57 -5.40 -3.90 3.65
CA HIS A 57 -5.70 -4.16 5.07
C HIS A 57 -6.78 -3.23 5.62
N SER A 58 -6.82 -1.96 5.18
CA SER A 58 -7.85 -1.00 5.57
C SER A 58 -9.24 -1.45 5.15
N ARG A 59 -9.38 -1.96 3.91
CA ARG A 59 -10.65 -2.50 3.41
C ARG A 59 -11.12 -3.71 4.22
N VAL A 60 -10.20 -4.60 4.60
CA VAL A 60 -10.52 -5.75 5.47
C VAL A 60 -11.04 -5.27 6.84
N LEU A 61 -10.56 -4.13 7.32
CA LEU A 61 -11.02 -3.49 8.55
C LEU A 61 -12.27 -2.60 8.36
N GLY A 62 -12.87 -2.59 7.16
CA GLY A 62 -14.06 -1.81 6.84
C GLY A 62 -13.80 -0.32 6.58
N GLU A 63 -12.54 0.08 6.41
CA GLU A 63 -12.15 1.46 6.08
C GLU A 63 -11.88 1.60 4.58
N GLU A 64 -12.76 2.32 3.88
CA GLU A 64 -12.68 2.58 2.44
C GLU A 64 -12.42 4.06 2.09
N ASN A 65 -12.36 4.95 3.07
CA ASN A 65 -12.16 6.38 2.86
C ASN A 65 -10.73 6.66 2.37
N HIS A 66 -10.62 7.05 1.11
CA HIS A 66 -9.36 7.34 0.45
C HIS A 66 -8.50 8.40 1.16
N PHE A 67 -9.11 9.40 1.79
CA PHE A 67 -8.38 10.45 2.52
C PHE A 67 -7.73 9.89 3.79
N ILE A 68 -8.48 9.10 4.58
CA ILE A 68 -7.94 8.43 5.77
C ILE A 68 -6.82 7.47 5.39
N ILE A 69 -7.04 6.60 4.39
CA ILE A 69 -6.04 5.64 3.93
C ILE A 69 -4.77 6.34 3.45
N SER A 70 -4.89 7.45 2.72
CA SER A 70 -3.74 8.21 2.25
C SER A 70 -2.95 8.80 3.41
N ASN A 71 -3.61 9.48 4.35
CA ASN A 71 -2.94 10.10 5.50
C ASN A 71 -2.26 9.05 6.40
N VAL A 72 -2.94 7.92 6.65
CA VAL A 72 -2.38 6.81 7.43
C VAL A 72 -1.18 6.19 6.70
N SER A 73 -1.25 6.04 5.38
CA SER A 73 -0.11 5.57 4.59
C SER A 73 1.10 6.50 4.70
N ASP A 74 0.89 7.81 4.59
CA ASP A 74 1.97 8.80 4.67
C ASP A 74 2.62 8.80 6.05
N LEU A 75 1.82 8.76 7.11
CA LEU A 75 2.31 8.70 8.48
C LEU A 75 3.10 7.42 8.73
N LEU A 76 2.53 6.26 8.39
CA LEU A 76 3.20 4.97 8.62
C LEU A 76 4.48 4.85 7.79
N TRP A 77 4.48 5.29 6.53
CA TRP A 77 5.70 5.28 5.72
C TRP A 77 6.78 6.21 6.29
N LYS A 78 6.42 7.41 6.74
CA LYS A 78 7.35 8.34 7.38
C LYS A 78 8.03 7.69 8.58
N HIS A 79 7.26 7.02 9.42
CA HIS A 79 7.73 6.37 10.66
C HIS A 79 8.20 4.91 10.48
N SER A 80 8.14 4.35 9.28
CA SER A 80 8.62 2.99 9.00
C SER A 80 10.14 2.89 9.19
N GLN A 81 10.57 1.75 9.71
CA GLN A 81 11.98 1.44 9.89
C GLN A 81 12.69 1.29 8.55
N PRO A 82 14.01 1.59 8.47
CA PRO A 82 14.78 1.45 7.23
C PRO A 82 14.67 0.05 6.59
N TRP A 83 14.69 -1.01 7.40
CA TRP A 83 14.56 -2.39 6.90
C TRP A 83 13.18 -2.66 6.29
N GLN A 84 12.10 -2.10 6.83
CA GLN A 84 10.77 -2.21 6.23
C GLN A 84 10.77 -1.53 4.87
N LYS A 85 11.25 -0.28 4.80
CA LYS A 85 11.34 0.47 3.54
C LYS A 85 12.17 -0.28 2.49
N PHE A 86 13.24 -0.95 2.92
CA PHE A 86 14.05 -1.81 2.07
C PHE A 86 13.22 -2.97 1.49
N LEU A 87 12.48 -3.72 2.30
CA LEU A 87 11.63 -4.83 1.82
C LEU A 87 10.64 -4.39 0.74
N TYR A 88 9.95 -3.26 0.94
CA TYR A 88 9.02 -2.72 -0.06
C TYR A 88 9.75 -2.23 -1.31
N THR A 89 10.94 -1.66 -1.17
CA THR A 89 11.75 -1.20 -2.30
C THR A 89 12.33 -2.36 -3.12
N ASP A 90 12.72 -3.45 -2.45
CA ASP A 90 13.16 -4.69 -3.09
C ASP A 90 12.01 -5.35 -3.85
N MET A 91 10.83 -5.46 -3.22
CA MET A 91 9.60 -5.91 -3.88
C MET A 91 9.30 -5.09 -5.14
N ALA A 92 9.46 -3.76 -5.06
CA ALA A 92 9.29 -2.89 -6.21
C ALA A 92 10.30 -3.16 -7.33
N LYS A 93 11.56 -3.47 -7.00
CA LYS A 93 12.57 -3.89 -8.00
C LYS A 93 12.14 -5.18 -8.69
N ARG A 94 11.72 -6.18 -7.92
CA ARG A 94 11.28 -7.49 -8.43
C ARG A 94 10.08 -7.35 -9.37
N LEU A 95 9.08 -6.56 -8.99
CA LEU A 95 7.93 -6.27 -9.88
C LEU A 95 8.38 -5.61 -11.18
N ARG A 96 9.26 -4.61 -11.14
CA ARG A 96 9.75 -3.94 -12.35
C ARG A 96 10.48 -4.90 -13.29
N ALA A 97 11.20 -5.89 -12.77
CA ALA A 97 11.88 -6.90 -13.56
C ALA A 97 10.92 -7.87 -14.26
N LEU A 98 9.70 -8.09 -13.72
CA LEU A 98 8.67 -8.91 -14.35
C LEU A 98 7.87 -8.18 -15.44
N MET A 99 8.12 -6.89 -15.62
CA MET A 99 7.45 -6.03 -16.61
C MET A 99 8.35 -5.66 -17.80
N GLU A 100 9.53 -6.29 -17.88
CA GLU A 100 10.39 -6.29 -19.08
C GLU A 100 9.88 -7.30 -20.11
#